data_AF-A0A1F3V861-F1
#
_entry.id   AF-A0A1F3V861-F1
#
_cell.length_a   1.000
_cell.length_b   1.000
_cell.length_c   1.000
_cell.angle_alpha   90.00
_cell.angle_beta   90.00
_cell.angle_gamma   90.00
#
_symmetry.space_group_name_H-M   'P 1'
#
loop_
_entity.id
_entity.type
_entity.pdbx_description
1 polymer ?
#
loop_
_entity_poly.entity_id
_entity_poly.type
_entity_poly.pdbx_seq_one_letter_code
_entity_poly.pdbx_strand_id
1 'polypeptide(L)'
;ACPASPVHYQFDAIQTVKANTIGVINMLGLAKKHQARILQASTSEVYGDPLVHPQKENYWGNVNCIGLRSCYDEGKRCAETLFFDYQRQNKVDIKVVRIFNTYGTKMAVNDGRVVSNFIIQSLKGKDITVSGDGSQTRSFCYVDDLIGGLIAMMAKENFSGPVNLGNPVEFTIKELADKVIELTGSKSKIVYIKLPSDDPVKRKPDITLAQEKLDWQPKIKLEDGLKITIGYFKKII
;
A
#
# COMPACT_ATOMS: atom_id res chain seq x y z
N ALA A 1 6.32 14.90 0.79
CA ALA A 1 5.32 13.83 1.03
C ALA A 1 6.03 12.65 1.68
N CYS A 2 5.35 11.86 2.53
CA CYS A 2 5.96 10.69 3.17
C CYS A 2 6.18 9.56 2.13
N PRO A 3 7.38 8.98 2.01
CA PRO A 3 7.60 7.80 1.19
C PRO A 3 6.90 6.56 1.79
N ALA A 4 6.51 5.61 0.95
CA ALA A 4 5.79 4.38 1.36
C ALA A 4 6.63 3.09 1.23
N SER A 5 7.80 3.14 0.58
CA SER A 5 8.71 1.99 0.48
C SER A 5 9.58 1.89 1.73
N PRO A 6 9.78 0.68 2.31
CA PRO A 6 10.64 0.46 3.47
C PRO A 6 12.03 1.08 3.37
N VAL A 7 12.68 0.90 2.22
CA VAL A 7 14.03 1.45 1.99
C VAL A 7 14.01 2.98 2.08
N HIS A 8 12.95 3.62 1.59
CA HIS A 8 12.88 5.08 1.50
C HIS A 8 12.43 5.74 2.80
N TYR A 9 11.47 5.17 3.53
CA TYR A 9 11.01 5.79 4.79
C TYR A 9 11.97 5.55 5.95
N GLN A 10 12.78 4.49 5.90
CA GLN A 10 13.83 4.23 6.89
C GLN A 10 15.09 5.07 6.65
N PHE A 11 15.32 5.54 5.41
CA PHE A 11 16.48 6.36 5.08
C PHE A 11 16.54 7.65 5.91
N ASP A 12 15.40 8.31 6.10
CA ASP A 12 15.26 9.47 7.00
C ASP A 12 14.01 9.32 7.86
N ALA A 13 14.11 8.50 8.91
CA ALA A 13 13.02 8.20 9.82
C ALA A 13 12.42 9.47 10.49
N ILE A 14 13.25 10.48 10.79
CA ILE A 14 12.80 11.72 11.41
C ILE A 14 11.92 12.51 10.44
N GLN A 15 12.34 12.65 9.18
CA GLN A 15 11.52 13.33 8.17
C GLN A 15 10.25 12.55 7.83
N THR A 16 10.29 11.21 7.84
CA THR A 16 9.09 10.37 7.71
C THR A 16 8.06 10.71 8.78
N VAL A 17 8.46 10.79 10.06
CA VAL A 17 7.55 11.16 11.16
C VAL A 17 7.05 12.60 11.00
N LYS A 18 7.92 13.57 10.72
CA LYS A 18 7.53 14.98 10.51
C LYS A 18 6.52 15.12 9.37
N ALA A 19 6.70 14.39 8.27
CA ALA A 19 5.77 14.42 7.15
C ALA A 19 4.38 13.88 7.51
N ASN A 20 4.30 12.82 8.31
CA ASN A 20 3.02 12.25 8.75
C ASN A 20 2.38 12.99 9.93
N THR A 21 3.11 13.85 10.63
CA THR A 21 2.60 14.62 11.79
C THR A 21 2.42 16.09 11.43
N ILE A 22 3.51 16.85 11.39
CA ILE A 22 3.52 18.29 11.07
C ILE A 22 2.89 18.54 9.69
N GLY A 23 3.24 17.73 8.69
CA GLY A 23 2.66 17.83 7.35
C GLY A 23 1.13 17.66 7.36
N VAL A 24 0.63 16.68 8.13
CA VAL A 24 -0.81 16.42 8.28
C VAL A 24 -1.50 17.55 9.03
N ILE A 25 -0.92 18.05 10.11
CA ILE A 25 -1.45 19.21 10.87
C ILE A 25 -1.60 20.43 9.95
N ASN A 26 -0.59 20.73 9.13
CA ASN A 26 -0.65 21.86 8.21
C ASN A 26 -1.76 21.70 7.17
N MET A 27 -1.90 20.50 6.57
CA MET A 27 -2.94 20.24 5.58
C MET A 27 -4.35 20.25 6.17
N LEU A 28 -4.53 19.72 7.38
CA LEU A 28 -5.80 19.79 8.11
C LEU A 28 -6.14 21.23 8.52
N GLY A 29 -5.14 22.03 8.91
CA GLY A 29 -5.30 23.46 9.17
C GLY A 29 -5.76 24.23 7.93
N LEU A 30 -5.19 23.92 6.76
CA LEU A 30 -5.62 24.49 5.48
C LEU A 30 -7.04 24.05 5.12
N ALA A 31 -7.35 22.76 5.26
CA ALA A 31 -8.68 22.21 5.00
C ALA A 31 -9.74 22.88 5.89
N LYS A 32 -9.45 23.05 7.19
CA LYS A 32 -10.30 23.79 8.12
C LYS A 32 -10.51 25.25 7.68
N LYS A 33 -9.42 25.96 7.35
CA LYS A 33 -9.48 27.38 6.96
C LYS A 33 -10.34 27.61 5.73
N HIS A 34 -10.28 26.70 4.76
CA HIS A 34 -10.97 26.82 3.48
C HIS A 34 -12.23 25.95 3.36
N GLN A 35 -12.65 25.31 4.46
CA GLN A 35 -13.79 24.37 4.47
C GLN A 35 -13.68 23.28 3.38
N ALA A 36 -12.44 22.86 3.09
CA ALA A 36 -12.18 21.87 2.06
C ALA A 36 -12.32 20.45 2.61
N ARG A 37 -12.87 19.56 1.78
CA ARG A 37 -12.80 18.11 2.01
C ARG A 37 -11.37 17.63 1.78
N ILE A 38 -10.86 16.80 2.69
CA ILE A 38 -9.50 16.27 2.63
C ILE A 38 -9.49 14.76 2.81
N LEU A 39 -8.68 14.07 2.01
CA LEU A 39 -8.51 12.62 2.05
C LEU A 39 -7.13 12.24 2.57
N GLN A 40 -7.09 11.38 3.59
CA GLN A 40 -5.88 10.73 4.07
C GLN A 40 -5.64 9.41 3.33
N ALA A 41 -4.53 9.35 2.61
CA ALA A 41 -3.95 8.11 2.11
C ALA A 41 -3.21 7.40 3.27
N SER A 42 -3.97 6.67 4.09
CA SER A 42 -3.44 5.75 5.09
C SER A 42 -2.96 4.45 4.43
N THR A 43 -2.63 3.44 5.21
CA THR A 43 -1.93 2.24 4.76
C THR A 43 -2.39 1.00 5.53
N SER A 44 -2.25 -0.18 4.94
CA SER A 44 -2.45 -1.45 5.66
C SER A 44 -1.45 -1.66 6.79
N GLU A 45 -0.30 -0.97 6.79
CA GLU A 45 0.70 -1.06 7.87
C GLU A 45 0.16 -0.58 9.23
N VAL A 46 -0.94 0.17 9.28
CA VAL A 46 -1.60 0.52 10.57
C VAL A 46 -2.12 -0.71 11.32
N TYR A 47 -2.29 -1.83 10.61
CA TYR A 47 -2.62 -3.14 11.18
C TYR A 47 -1.40 -3.91 11.71
N GLY A 48 -0.18 -3.51 11.32
CA GLY A 48 1.08 -4.10 11.78
C GLY A 48 1.29 -5.56 11.34
N ASP A 49 1.67 -6.41 12.29
CA ASP A 49 1.72 -7.87 12.12
C ASP A 49 0.42 -8.48 12.66
N PRO A 50 -0.62 -8.61 11.81
CA PRO A 50 -1.99 -8.80 12.27
C PRO A 50 -2.20 -10.19 12.86
N LEU A 51 -2.88 -10.24 14.01
CA LEU A 51 -3.31 -11.49 14.66
C LEU A 51 -4.64 -12.03 14.11
N VAL A 52 -5.23 -11.34 13.13
CA VAL A 52 -6.51 -11.68 12.49
C VAL A 52 -6.38 -11.69 10.97
N HIS A 53 -7.14 -12.53 10.30
CA HIS A 53 -7.11 -12.65 8.84
C HIS A 53 -8.50 -13.02 8.29
N PRO A 54 -9.10 -12.26 7.34
CA PRO A 54 -8.58 -11.02 6.73
C PRO A 54 -8.60 -9.83 7.70
N GLN A 55 -7.94 -8.72 7.32
CA GLN A 55 -7.92 -7.50 8.12
C GLN A 55 -9.12 -6.61 7.77
N LYS A 56 -10.02 -6.42 8.74
CA LYS A 56 -11.17 -5.50 8.68
C LYS A 56 -10.85 -4.16 9.34
N GLU A 57 -11.61 -3.12 8.99
CA GLU A 57 -11.38 -1.75 9.47
C GLU A 57 -11.52 -1.57 10.98
N ASN A 58 -12.29 -2.44 11.63
CA ASN A 58 -12.48 -2.44 13.09
C ASN A 58 -11.29 -3.02 13.88
N TYR A 59 -10.33 -3.68 13.21
CA TYR A 59 -9.14 -4.20 13.86
C TYR A 59 -8.17 -3.08 14.23
N TRP A 60 -7.70 -3.07 15.48
CA TRP A 60 -6.84 -2.00 16.01
C TRP A 60 -5.38 -2.07 15.55
N GLY A 61 -4.96 -3.23 15.03
CA GLY A 61 -3.57 -3.49 14.65
C GLY A 61 -2.70 -4.01 15.79
N ASN A 62 -1.60 -4.65 15.41
CA ASN A 62 -0.54 -5.14 16.30
C ASN A 62 0.79 -4.58 15.81
N VAL A 63 1.14 -3.38 16.28
CA VAL A 63 2.26 -2.58 15.78
C VAL A 63 3.26 -2.36 16.91
N ASN A 64 4.55 -2.53 16.62
CA ASN A 64 5.63 -2.18 17.53
C ASN A 64 5.88 -0.66 17.46
N CYS A 65 5.85 0.04 18.59
CA CYS A 65 6.01 1.50 18.64
C CYS A 65 7.45 1.99 18.50
N ILE A 66 8.45 1.12 18.67
CA ILE A 66 9.88 1.49 18.71
C ILE A 66 10.76 0.73 17.69
N GLY A 67 10.14 -0.09 16.84
CA GLY A 67 10.84 -0.81 15.78
C GLY A 67 11.33 0.10 14.66
N LEU A 68 12.20 -0.42 13.79
CA LEU A 68 12.76 0.34 12.67
C LEU A 68 11.70 0.83 11.66
N ARG A 69 10.52 0.20 11.64
CA ARG A 69 9.39 0.57 10.77
C ARG A 69 8.44 1.60 11.43
N SER A 70 8.54 1.81 12.73
CA SER A 70 7.58 2.60 13.51
C SER A 70 7.50 4.06 13.05
N CYS A 71 8.57 4.62 12.47
CA CYS A 71 8.55 5.96 11.90
C CYS A 71 7.44 6.15 10.84
N TYR A 72 7.15 5.11 10.07
CA TYR A 72 6.06 5.10 9.09
C TYR A 72 4.75 4.61 9.71
N ASP A 73 4.79 3.49 10.43
CA ASP A 73 3.60 2.83 10.96
C ASP A 73 2.87 3.69 11.99
N GLU A 74 3.59 4.16 13.02
CA GLU A 74 3.04 5.07 14.03
C GLU A 74 2.77 6.46 13.45
N GLY A 75 3.57 6.91 12.48
CA GLY A 75 3.29 8.14 11.74
C GLY A 75 1.91 8.11 11.08
N LYS A 76 1.59 7.02 10.37
CA LYS A 76 0.30 6.84 9.70
C LYS A 76 -0.86 6.64 10.70
N ARG A 77 -0.64 5.93 11.80
CA ARG A 77 -1.63 5.78 12.89
C ARG A 77 -1.95 7.13 13.53
N CYS A 78 -0.92 7.92 13.87
CA CYS A 78 -1.09 9.27 14.41
C CYS A 78 -1.82 10.19 13.41
N ALA A 79 -1.52 10.08 12.12
CA ALA A 79 -2.23 10.84 11.09
C ALA A 79 -3.74 10.52 11.06
N GLU A 80 -4.15 9.24 11.18
CA GLU A 80 -5.57 8.89 11.28
C GLU A 80 -6.22 9.55 12.51
N THR A 81 -5.56 9.51 13.67
CA THR A 81 -6.03 10.18 14.89
C THR A 81 -6.26 11.66 14.67
N LEU A 82 -5.28 12.37 14.07
CA LEU A 82 -5.37 13.80 13.76
C LEU A 82 -6.56 14.11 12.84
N PHE A 83 -6.77 13.31 11.78
CA PHE A 83 -7.92 13.49 10.88
C PHE A 83 -9.24 13.42 11.67
N PHE A 84 -9.43 12.35 12.46
CA PHE A 84 -10.66 12.18 13.24
C PHE A 84 -10.83 13.23 14.35
N ASP A 85 -9.76 13.73 14.96
CA ASP A 85 -9.84 14.83 15.94
C ASP A 85 -10.29 16.14 15.29
N TYR A 86 -9.74 16.49 14.12
CA TYR A 86 -10.19 17.65 13.35
C TYR A 86 -11.67 17.53 12.93
N GLN A 87 -12.13 16.33 12.60
CA GLN A 87 -13.56 16.09 12.38
C GLN A 87 -14.39 16.32 13.65
N ARG A 88 -14.01 15.71 14.77
CA ARG A 88 -14.78 15.80 16.03
C ARG A 88 -14.85 17.24 16.55
N GLN A 89 -13.70 17.92 16.62
CA GLN A 89 -13.55 19.23 17.26
C GLN A 89 -13.83 20.40 16.32
N ASN A 90 -13.58 20.25 15.02
CA ASN A 90 -13.67 21.36 14.06
C ASN A 90 -14.57 21.08 12.85
N LYS A 91 -15.23 19.92 12.81
CA LYS A 91 -16.16 19.52 11.74
C LYS A 91 -15.53 19.56 10.34
N VAL A 92 -14.21 19.35 10.24
CA VAL A 92 -13.54 19.21 8.94
C VAL A 92 -14.08 17.98 8.24
N ASP A 93 -14.43 18.12 6.95
CA ASP A 93 -14.89 17.00 6.12
C ASP A 93 -13.68 16.15 5.72
N ILE A 94 -13.54 15.01 6.40
CA ILE A 94 -12.43 14.09 6.21
C ILE A 94 -12.86 12.84 5.47
N LYS A 95 -11.92 12.24 4.74
CA LYS A 95 -11.95 10.89 4.21
C LYS A 95 -10.69 10.14 4.63
N VAL A 96 -10.80 8.90 5.08
CA VAL A 96 -9.65 8.07 5.44
C VAL A 96 -9.72 6.75 4.67
N VAL A 97 -8.65 6.46 3.93
CA VAL A 97 -8.50 5.23 3.15
C VAL A 97 -7.28 4.48 3.61
N ARG A 98 -7.43 3.20 3.96
CA ARG A 98 -6.32 2.30 4.28
C ARG A 98 -5.93 1.53 3.02
N ILE A 99 -4.84 1.95 2.41
CA ILE A 99 -4.37 1.43 1.12
C ILE A 99 -3.54 0.16 1.35
N PHE A 100 -3.92 -0.93 0.68
CA PHE A 100 -3.13 -2.15 0.61
C PHE A 100 -2.14 -2.11 -0.56
N ASN A 101 -1.26 -3.11 -0.64
CA ASN A 101 -0.20 -3.21 -1.63
C ASN A 101 -0.71 -2.91 -3.05
N THR A 102 -0.19 -1.81 -3.61
CA THR A 102 -0.58 -1.32 -4.93
C THR A 102 0.65 -1.23 -5.85
N TYR A 103 0.47 -1.63 -7.10
CA TYR A 103 1.50 -1.62 -8.14
C TYR A 103 0.97 -1.03 -9.46
N GLY A 104 1.86 -0.62 -10.35
CA GLY A 104 1.49 -0.11 -11.66
C GLY A 104 2.59 0.69 -12.34
N THR A 105 2.21 1.43 -13.38
CA THR A 105 3.10 2.36 -14.07
C THR A 105 3.55 3.50 -13.17
N LYS A 106 4.65 4.18 -13.52
CA LYS A 106 5.27 5.29 -12.77
C LYS A 106 5.87 4.93 -11.40
N MET A 107 5.89 3.66 -11.02
CA MET A 107 6.71 3.20 -9.90
C MET A 107 8.19 3.47 -10.16
N ALA A 108 8.94 3.80 -9.11
CA ALA A 108 10.38 4.00 -9.22
C ALA A 108 11.08 2.66 -9.55
N VAL A 109 12.14 2.71 -10.36
CA VAL A 109 12.93 1.52 -10.73
C VAL A 109 13.58 0.87 -9.50
N ASN A 110 13.98 1.69 -8.52
CA ASN A 110 14.58 1.29 -7.26
C ASN A 110 13.58 1.30 -6.09
N ASP A 111 12.28 1.16 -6.39
CA ASP A 111 11.21 1.21 -5.39
C ASP A 111 11.35 0.14 -4.28
N GLY A 112 12.00 -0.99 -4.57
CA GLY A 112 12.35 -2.00 -3.57
C GLY A 112 11.21 -2.94 -3.15
N ARG A 113 9.99 -2.75 -3.66
CA ARG A 113 8.87 -3.68 -3.46
C ARG A 113 8.98 -4.87 -4.42
N VAL A 114 8.30 -5.97 -4.07
CA VAL A 114 8.45 -7.26 -4.74
C VAL A 114 8.11 -7.25 -6.23
N VAL A 115 7.02 -6.58 -6.63
CA VAL A 115 6.59 -6.53 -8.05
C VAL A 115 7.62 -5.80 -8.91
N SER A 116 8.06 -4.62 -8.49
CA SER A 116 9.07 -3.83 -9.23
C SER A 116 10.41 -4.55 -9.29
N ASN A 117 10.87 -5.11 -8.16
CA ASN A 117 12.12 -5.86 -8.13
C ASN A 117 12.12 -7.05 -9.10
N PHE A 118 11.05 -7.86 -9.10
CA PHE A 118 10.97 -9.04 -9.96
C PHE A 118 10.94 -8.64 -11.44
N ILE A 119 10.14 -7.64 -11.80
CA ILE A 119 10.08 -7.14 -13.18
C ILE A 119 11.46 -6.63 -13.63
N ILE A 120 12.13 -5.83 -12.81
CA ILE A 120 13.44 -5.26 -13.14
C ILE A 120 14.53 -6.33 -13.22
N GLN A 121 14.56 -7.28 -12.28
CA GLN A 121 15.50 -8.41 -12.32
C GLN A 121 15.31 -9.21 -13.60
N SER A 122 14.05 -9.57 -13.89
CA SER A 122 13.70 -10.37 -15.04
C SER A 122 14.02 -9.68 -16.37
N LEU A 123 13.67 -8.40 -16.53
CA LEU A 123 13.99 -7.62 -17.73
C LEU A 123 15.49 -7.37 -17.94
N LYS A 124 16.29 -7.35 -16.86
CA LYS A 124 17.76 -7.26 -16.92
C LYS A 124 18.45 -8.61 -17.08
N GLY A 125 17.69 -9.71 -17.23
CA GLY A 125 18.23 -11.07 -17.31
C GLY A 125 18.92 -11.54 -16.02
N LYS A 126 18.61 -10.92 -14.88
CA LYS A 126 19.11 -11.33 -13.56
C LYS A 126 18.15 -12.32 -12.92
N ASP A 127 18.66 -13.19 -12.07
CA ASP A 127 17.81 -14.10 -11.29
C ASP A 127 16.85 -13.33 -10.38
N ILE A 128 15.65 -13.89 -10.22
CA ILE A 128 14.60 -13.35 -9.35
C ILE A 128 14.87 -13.83 -7.92
N THR A 129 15.07 -12.88 -7.01
CA THR A 129 15.38 -13.18 -5.61
C THR A 129 14.11 -13.26 -4.76
N VAL A 130 13.70 -14.47 -4.35
CA VAL A 130 12.55 -14.71 -3.49
C VAL A 130 13.02 -14.92 -2.05
N SER A 131 12.55 -14.10 -1.13
CA SER A 131 12.81 -14.30 0.30
C SER A 131 11.97 -15.47 0.85
N GLY A 132 12.58 -16.38 1.61
CA GLY A 132 11.90 -17.57 2.14
C GLY A 132 11.77 -18.67 1.09
N ASP A 133 10.71 -19.46 1.17
CA ASP A 133 10.39 -20.54 0.22
C ASP A 133 9.40 -20.11 -0.88
N GLY A 134 8.94 -18.85 -0.84
CA GLY A 134 7.98 -18.30 -1.80
C GLY A 134 6.52 -18.65 -1.54
N SER A 135 6.21 -19.41 -0.48
CA SER A 135 4.85 -19.83 -0.11
C SER A 135 4.01 -18.72 0.54
N GLN A 136 4.67 -17.67 1.02
CA GLN A 136 3.99 -16.52 1.64
C GLN A 136 3.09 -15.81 0.63
N THR A 137 1.91 -15.39 1.09
CA THR A 137 0.90 -14.77 0.25
C THR A 137 0.91 -13.25 0.36
N ARG A 138 0.57 -12.58 -0.74
CA ARG A 138 0.33 -11.15 -0.80
C ARG A 138 -0.86 -10.87 -1.70
N SER A 139 -1.57 -9.80 -1.38
CA SER A 139 -2.57 -9.18 -2.25
C SER A 139 -1.92 -8.06 -3.09
N PHE A 140 -2.36 -7.88 -4.34
CA PHE A 140 -1.84 -6.83 -5.22
C PHE A 140 -3.00 -6.13 -5.94
N CYS A 141 -3.17 -4.83 -5.66
CA CYS A 141 -4.13 -3.98 -6.35
C CYS A 141 -3.43 -3.20 -7.47
N TYR A 142 -4.01 -3.15 -8.66
CA TYR A 142 -3.47 -2.33 -9.73
C TYR A 142 -3.83 -0.86 -9.51
N VAL A 143 -2.93 0.06 -9.88
CA VAL A 143 -3.04 1.50 -9.56
C VAL A 143 -4.33 2.14 -10.06
N ASP A 144 -4.85 1.75 -11.22
CA ASP A 144 -6.09 2.32 -11.75
C ASP A 144 -7.32 1.94 -10.92
N ASP A 145 -7.36 0.70 -10.40
CA ASP A 145 -8.42 0.28 -9.48
C ASP A 145 -8.37 1.09 -8.18
N LEU A 146 -7.16 1.29 -7.62
CA LEU A 146 -6.97 2.12 -6.43
C LEU A 146 -7.45 3.56 -6.67
N ILE A 147 -7.07 4.16 -7.81
CA ILE A 147 -7.49 5.52 -8.17
C ILE A 147 -9.01 5.61 -8.24
N GLY A 148 -9.68 4.63 -8.84
CA GLY A 148 -11.14 4.55 -8.87
C GLY A 148 -11.75 4.56 -7.47
N GLY A 149 -11.17 3.82 -6.52
CA GLY A 149 -11.65 3.78 -5.14
C GLY A 149 -11.38 5.07 -4.36
N LEU A 150 -10.24 5.72 -4.61
CA LEU A 150 -9.93 7.04 -4.02
C LEU A 150 -10.90 8.12 -4.49
N ILE A 151 -11.24 8.13 -5.79
CA ILE A 151 -12.24 9.05 -6.36
C ILE A 151 -13.62 8.77 -5.76
N ALA A 152 -14.04 7.50 -5.69
CA ALA A 152 -15.31 7.11 -5.09
C ALA A 152 -15.40 7.53 -3.62
N MET A 153 -14.33 7.33 -2.84
CA MET A 153 -14.26 7.76 -1.44
C MET A 153 -14.32 9.29 -1.31
N MET A 154 -13.62 10.03 -2.17
CA MET A 154 -13.64 11.49 -2.13
C MET A 154 -15.05 12.05 -2.44
N ALA A 155 -15.75 11.44 -3.40
CA ALA A 155 -17.11 11.83 -3.77
C ALA A 155 -18.16 11.45 -2.72
N LYS A 156 -17.90 10.43 -1.89
CA LYS A 156 -18.89 9.90 -0.95
C LYS A 156 -19.28 10.91 0.13
N GLU A 157 -20.56 11.20 0.25
CA GLU A 157 -21.11 12.01 1.34
C GLU A 157 -21.42 11.17 2.57
N ASN A 158 -21.46 11.82 3.74
CA ASN A 158 -21.84 11.21 5.03
C ASN A 158 -21.07 9.94 5.41
N PHE A 159 -19.87 9.77 4.86
CA PHE A 159 -18.96 8.67 5.17
C PHE A 159 -17.53 9.17 5.20
N SER A 160 -16.86 9.01 6.34
CA SER A 160 -15.49 9.46 6.56
C SER A 160 -14.46 8.35 6.52
N GLY A 161 -14.88 7.09 6.58
CA GLY A 161 -13.99 5.94 6.73
C GLY A 161 -13.65 5.65 8.21
N PRO A 162 -12.57 4.89 8.48
CA PRO A 162 -11.65 4.33 7.49
C PRO A 162 -12.34 3.32 6.57
N VAL A 163 -11.80 3.14 5.37
CA VAL A 163 -12.20 2.08 4.43
C VAL A 163 -10.97 1.46 3.80
N ASN A 164 -10.94 0.13 3.71
CA ASN A 164 -9.87 -0.61 3.06
C ASN A 164 -10.03 -0.52 1.54
N LEU A 165 -8.95 -0.14 0.84
CA LEU A 165 -8.85 -0.29 -0.62
C LEU A 165 -7.68 -1.21 -0.96
N GLY A 166 -7.99 -2.29 -1.67
CA GLY A 166 -7.03 -3.30 -2.06
C GLY A 166 -7.68 -4.41 -2.88
N ASN A 167 -6.91 -5.46 -3.16
CA ASN A 167 -7.42 -6.64 -3.84
C ASN A 167 -7.48 -7.83 -2.87
N PRO A 168 -8.64 -8.44 -2.61
CA PRO A 168 -8.74 -9.55 -1.67
C PRO A 168 -8.17 -10.87 -2.23
N VAL A 169 -7.82 -10.91 -3.53
CA VAL A 169 -7.19 -12.08 -4.15
C VAL A 169 -5.72 -12.14 -3.74
N GLU A 170 -5.35 -13.25 -3.11
CA GLU A 170 -3.99 -13.55 -2.69
C GLU A 170 -3.25 -14.38 -3.74
N PHE A 171 -1.96 -14.08 -3.88
CA PHE A 171 -1.02 -14.84 -4.69
C PHE A 171 0.21 -15.15 -3.85
N THR A 172 0.78 -16.33 -4.04
CA THR A 172 2.10 -16.64 -3.48
C THR A 172 3.18 -15.81 -4.16
N ILE A 173 4.27 -15.51 -3.44
CA ILE A 173 5.41 -14.82 -4.05
C ILE A 173 6.03 -15.64 -5.17
N LYS A 174 6.02 -16.97 -5.05
CA LYS A 174 6.44 -17.87 -6.13
C LYS A 174 5.57 -17.70 -7.38
N GLU A 175 4.24 -17.69 -7.24
CA GLU A 175 3.35 -17.47 -8.38
C GLU A 175 3.61 -16.12 -9.04
N LEU A 176 3.85 -15.05 -8.26
CA LEU A 176 4.22 -13.76 -8.83
C LEU A 176 5.51 -13.84 -9.65
N ALA A 177 6.55 -14.49 -9.12
CA ALA A 177 7.83 -14.65 -9.81
C ALA A 177 7.68 -15.43 -11.12
N ASP A 178 6.97 -16.56 -11.09
CA ASP A 178 6.72 -17.39 -12.28
C ASP A 178 6.00 -16.59 -13.38
N LYS A 179 4.93 -15.84 -13.02
CA LYS A 179 4.19 -14.99 -13.97
C LYS A 179 5.05 -13.87 -14.55
N VAL A 180 5.95 -13.28 -13.75
CA VAL A 180 6.85 -12.23 -14.26
C VAL A 180 7.85 -12.82 -15.27
N ILE A 181 8.42 -13.99 -15.02
CA ILE A 181 9.33 -14.66 -15.97
C ILE A 181 8.59 -14.95 -17.29
N GLU A 182 7.39 -15.51 -17.19
CA GLU A 182 6.52 -15.79 -18.34
C GLU A 182 6.24 -14.53 -19.18
N LEU A 183 5.73 -13.47 -18.54
CA LEU A 183 5.29 -12.25 -19.23
C LEU A 183 6.45 -11.41 -19.77
N THR A 184 7.65 -11.53 -19.20
CA THR A 184 8.84 -10.85 -19.72
C THR A 184 9.53 -11.65 -20.82
N GLY A 185 9.29 -12.97 -20.92
CA GLY A 185 10.01 -13.88 -21.80
C GLY A 185 11.46 -14.11 -21.34
N SER A 186 11.76 -13.90 -20.06
CA SER A 186 13.11 -14.01 -19.53
C SER A 186 13.54 -15.46 -19.27
N LYS A 187 14.85 -15.69 -19.22
CA LYS A 187 15.47 -16.96 -18.78
C LYS A 187 15.93 -16.92 -17.32
N SER A 188 15.60 -15.85 -16.59
CA SER A 188 15.90 -15.70 -15.16
C SER A 188 15.43 -16.90 -14.36
N LYS A 189 16.26 -17.37 -13.42
CA LYS A 189 15.87 -18.41 -12.47
C LYS A 189 15.32 -17.78 -11.20
N ILE A 190 14.53 -18.53 -10.45
CA ILE A 190 14.13 -18.15 -9.10
C ILE A 190 15.21 -18.63 -8.13
N VAL A 191 15.74 -17.71 -7.32
CA VAL A 191 16.75 -17.98 -6.29
C VAL A 191 16.17 -17.60 -4.94
N TYR A 192 16.24 -18.52 -3.98
CA TYR A 192 15.70 -18.32 -2.65
C TYR A 192 16.77 -17.72 -1.71
N ILE A 193 16.39 -16.67 -0.98
CA ILE A 193 17.24 -15.99 0.01
C ILE A 193 16.59 -16.02 1.39
N LYS A 194 17.36 -15.78 2.46
CA LYS A 194 16.80 -15.73 3.83
C LYS A 194 15.79 -14.59 3.97
N LEU A 195 14.73 -14.83 4.73
CA LEU A 195 13.73 -13.82 5.08
C LEU A 195 14.39 -12.68 5.89
N PRO A 196 14.17 -11.41 5.53
CA PRO A 196 14.47 -10.29 6.41
C PRO A 196 13.68 -10.41 7.72
N SER A 197 14.27 -9.96 8.82
CA SER A 197 13.59 -9.83 10.11
C SER A 197 12.37 -8.91 9.99
N ASP A 198 11.25 -9.25 10.65
CA ASP A 198 10.04 -8.42 10.80
C ASP A 198 9.19 -8.14 9.54
N ASP A 199 9.28 -8.94 8.47
CA ASP A 199 8.35 -8.81 7.33
C ASP A 199 7.01 -9.54 7.61
N PRO A 200 5.85 -8.84 7.63
CA PRO A 200 4.58 -9.46 7.98
C PRO A 200 4.23 -10.62 7.05
N VAL A 201 3.86 -11.78 7.61
CA VAL A 201 3.74 -13.01 6.81
C VAL A 201 2.47 -13.03 5.96
N LYS A 202 1.36 -12.41 6.42
CA LYS A 202 0.06 -12.44 5.73
C LYS A 202 -0.65 -11.08 5.79
N ARG A 203 -1.08 -10.57 4.63
CA ARG A 203 -1.93 -9.38 4.53
C ARG A 203 -2.97 -9.53 3.43
N LYS A 204 -4.24 -9.48 3.84
CA LYS A 204 -5.42 -9.61 2.97
C LYS A 204 -6.47 -8.59 3.40
N PRO A 205 -6.83 -7.64 2.53
CA PRO A 205 -7.91 -6.72 2.82
C PRO A 205 -9.24 -7.45 2.84
N ASP A 206 -10.05 -7.19 3.86
CA ASP A 206 -11.50 -7.29 3.69
C ASP A 206 -11.98 -5.98 3.05
N ILE A 207 -12.68 -6.08 1.91
CA ILE A 207 -13.18 -4.95 1.13
C ILE A 207 -14.71 -4.84 1.14
N THR A 208 -15.40 -5.58 2.02
CA THR A 208 -16.86 -5.60 2.11
C THR A 208 -17.41 -4.17 2.31
N LEU A 209 -16.76 -3.38 3.18
CA LEU A 209 -17.16 -2.00 3.43
C LEU A 209 -17.00 -1.10 2.20
N ALA A 210 -15.96 -1.32 1.39
CA ALA A 210 -15.75 -0.57 0.16
C ALA A 210 -16.82 -0.92 -0.89
N GLN A 211 -17.20 -2.19 -1.00
CA GLN A 211 -18.28 -2.62 -1.88
C GLN A 211 -19.62 -1.99 -1.45
N GLU A 212 -19.95 -2.05 -0.16
CA GLU A 212 -21.21 -1.53 0.37
C GLU A 212 -21.31 0.01 0.32
N LYS A 213 -20.24 0.72 0.68
CA LYS A 213 -20.28 2.18 0.82
C LYS A 213 -19.90 2.91 -0.45
N LEU A 214 -19.01 2.34 -1.27
CA LEU A 214 -18.43 3.02 -2.42
C LEU A 214 -18.83 2.40 -3.77
N ASP A 215 -19.55 1.26 -3.76
CA ASP A 215 -19.81 0.47 -4.97
C ASP A 215 -18.51 0.17 -5.73
N TRP A 216 -17.45 -0.13 -4.97
CA TRP A 216 -16.11 -0.29 -5.50
C TRP A 216 -15.58 -1.70 -5.24
N GLN A 217 -14.95 -2.27 -6.26
CA GLN A 217 -14.13 -3.46 -6.18
C GLN A 217 -13.08 -3.44 -7.32
N PRO A 218 -11.90 -4.07 -7.13
CA PRO A 218 -10.88 -4.13 -8.17
C PRO A 218 -11.37 -4.97 -9.36
N LYS A 219 -11.08 -4.51 -10.58
CA LYS A 219 -11.50 -5.16 -11.83
C LYS A 219 -10.33 -5.70 -12.63
N ILE A 220 -9.12 -5.20 -12.40
CA ILE A 220 -7.94 -5.54 -13.18
C ILE A 220 -7.26 -6.77 -12.55
N LYS A 221 -7.17 -7.85 -13.35
CA LYS A 221 -6.47 -9.06 -12.95
C LYS A 221 -4.97 -8.79 -12.81
N LEU A 222 -4.31 -9.57 -11.97
CA LEU A 222 -2.86 -9.44 -11.76
C LEU A 222 -2.08 -9.53 -13.07
N GLU A 223 -2.41 -10.48 -13.93
CA GLU A 223 -1.73 -10.68 -15.22
C GLU A 223 -1.83 -9.45 -16.14
N ASP A 224 -3.03 -8.85 -16.25
CA ASP A 224 -3.27 -7.68 -17.10
C ASP A 224 -2.50 -6.46 -16.58
N GLY A 225 -2.56 -6.22 -15.26
CA GLY A 225 -1.79 -5.15 -14.64
C GLY A 225 -0.28 -5.35 -14.75
N LEU A 226 0.21 -6.60 -14.67
CA LEU A 226 1.62 -6.94 -14.89
C LEU A 226 2.06 -6.65 -16.33
N LYS A 227 1.27 -7.04 -17.35
CA LYS A 227 1.58 -6.75 -18.76
C LYS A 227 1.78 -5.25 -19.00
N ILE A 228 0.89 -4.41 -18.47
CA ILE A 228 0.98 -2.95 -18.59
C ILE A 228 2.23 -2.43 -17.85
N THR A 229 2.46 -2.91 -16.62
CA THR A 229 3.59 -2.49 -15.79
C THR A 229 4.95 -2.87 -16.40
N ILE A 230 5.06 -4.09 -16.94
CA ILE A 230 6.24 -4.57 -17.67
C ILE A 230 6.47 -3.72 -18.91
N GLY A 231 5.41 -3.43 -19.68
CA GLY A 231 5.49 -2.57 -20.86
C GLY A 231 5.98 -1.15 -20.54
N TYR A 232 5.61 -0.62 -19.38
CA TYR A 232 6.15 0.64 -18.88
C TYR A 232 7.65 0.53 -18.54
N PHE A 233 8.04 -0.47 -17.74
CA PHE A 233 9.45 -0.64 -17.37
C PHE A 233 10.36 -0.87 -18.56
N LYS A 234 9.94 -1.65 -19.57
CA LYS A 234 10.68 -1.85 -20.84
C LYS A 234 11.02 -0.55 -21.58
N LYS A 235 10.27 0.54 -21.37
CA LYS A 235 10.52 1.83 -22.02
C LYS A 235 11.50 2.72 -21.27
N ILE A 236 11.73 2.45 -19.98
CA ILE A 236 12.49 3.35 -19.08
C ILE A 236 13.77 2.72 -18.52
N ILE A 237 14.05 1.47 -18.89
CA ILE A 237 15.31 0.76 -18.57
C ILE A 237 16.06 0.44 -19.86
#